data_AF-A0A948PT66-F1
#
_entry.id   AF-A0A948PT66-F1
#
_cell.length_a   1.000
_cell.length_b   1.000
_cell.length_c   1.000
_cell.angle_alpha   90.00
_cell.angle_beta   90.00
_cell.angle_gamma   90.00
#
_symmetry.space_group_name_H-M   'P 1'
#
loop_
_entity.id
_entity.type
_entity.pdbx_description
1 polymer ?
#
loop_
_entity_poly.entity_id
_entity_poly.type
_entity_poly.pdbx_seq_one_letter_code
_entity_poly.pdbx_strand_id
1 'polypeptide(L)' 'MPGLIELENIVLTPHIASATEGTRNKMAEMAANNVNAVLAGEAPINLVE' A
#
# COMPACT_ATOMS: atom_id res chain seq x y z
N MET A 1 17.38 14.11 -2.75
CA MET A 1 16.49 14.99 -3.52
C MET A 1 17.13 16.37 -3.59
N PRO A 2 18.16 16.54 -4.44
CA PRO A 2 18.88 17.81 -4.53
C PRO A 2 17.96 18.91 -5.06
N GLY A 3 18.02 20.12 -4.50
CA GLY A 3 17.31 21.29 -5.02
C GLY A 3 15.86 21.47 -4.55
N LEU A 4 15.23 20.45 -3.95
CA LEU A 4 13.86 20.55 -3.42
C LEU A 4 13.81 20.93 -1.94
N ILE A 5 14.90 20.70 -1.20
CA ILE A 5 14.97 21.00 0.23
C ILE A 5 15.17 22.51 0.46
N GLU A 6 15.75 23.19 -0.52
CA GLU A 6 16.13 24.60 -0.48
C GLU A 6 14.96 25.55 -0.83
N LEU A 7 13.81 25.03 -1.27
CA LEU A 7 12.66 25.83 -1.71
C LEU A 7 11.66 26.04 -0.56
N GLU A 8 11.38 27.30 -0.21
CA GLU A 8 10.46 27.66 0.88
C GLU A 8 8.98 27.35 0.56
N ASN A 9 8.63 27.21 -0.72
CA ASN A 9 7.25 26.99 -1.18
C ASN A 9 6.90 25.50 -1.33
N ILE A 10 7.68 24.59 -0.75
CA ILE A 10 7.53 23.14 -0.89
C ILE A 10 7.41 22.47 0.47
N VAL A 11 6.53 21.46 0.55
CA VAL A 11 6.44 20.54 1.67
C VAL A 11 6.73 19.13 1.17
N LEU A 12 7.70 18.47 1.80
CA LEU A 12 8.07 17.09 1.50
C LEU A 12 7.54 16.16 2.59
N THR A 13 7.03 15.00 2.18
CA THR A 13 6.63 13.93 3.11
C THR A 13 7.48 12.69 2.86
N PRO A 14 7.79 11.88 3.89
CA PRO A 14 8.59 10.68 3.74
C PRO A 14 7.79 9.50 3.13
N HIS A 15 7.18 9.70 1.96
CA HIS A 15 6.32 8.72 1.27
C HIS A 15 5.19 8.15 2.17
N ILE A 16 4.64 8.96 3.07
CA ILE A 16 3.61 8.55 4.04
C ILE A 16 2.18 8.74 3.53
N ALA A 17 1.98 9.03 2.24
CA ALA A 17 0.66 9.28 1.68
C ALA A 17 -0.31 8.09 1.86
N SER A 18 0.18 6.86 1.74
CA SER A 18 -0.61 5.63 1.95
C SER A 18 -0.66 5.18 3.42
N ALA A 19 0.03 5.87 4.33
CA ALA A 19 0.28 5.42 5.69
C ALA A 19 -0.89 5.72 6.66
N THR A 20 -2.13 5.67 6.18
CA THR A 20 -3.32 5.77 7.03
C THR A 20 -3.65 4.40 7.64
N GLU A 21 -4.28 4.38 8.80
CA GLU A 21 -4.77 3.14 9.40
C GLU A 21 -5.75 2.41 8.47
N GLY A 22 -6.73 3.13 7.91
CA GLY A 22 -7.71 2.55 6.99
C GLY A 22 -7.10 1.96 5.71
N THR A 23 -6.11 2.62 5.11
CA THR A 23 -5.40 2.10 3.94
C THR A 23 -4.62 0.84 4.28
N ARG A 24 -3.86 0.85 5.38
CA ARG A 24 -3.06 -0.32 5.79
C ARG A 24 -3.92 -1.51 6.20
N ASN A 25 -5.03 -1.29 6.91
CA ASN A 25 -5.96 -2.35 7.28
C ASN A 25 -6.56 -3.01 6.04
N LYS A 26 -7.01 -2.23 5.05
CA LYS A 26 -7.53 -2.77 3.79
C LYS A 26 -6.48 -3.55 2.99
N MET A 27 -5.23 -3.10 2.98
CA MET A 27 -4.13 -3.84 2.36
C MET A 27 -3.89 -5.19 3.06
N ALA A 28 -3.91 -5.20 4.40
CA ALA A 28 -3.74 -6.42 5.18
C ALA A 28 -4.91 -7.40 4.96
N GLU A 29 -6.15 -6.91 5.00
CA GLU A 29 -7.35 -7.71 4.70
C GLU A 29 -7.31 -8.28 3.28
N MET A 30 -6.94 -7.47 2.29
CA MET A 30 -6.80 -7.92 0.91
C MET A 30 -5.77 -9.05 0.80
N ALA A 31 -4.60 -8.91 1.42
CA ALA A 31 -3.59 -9.97 1.43
C ALA A 31 -4.11 -11.26 2.10
N ALA A 32 -4.73 -11.15 3.27
CA ALA A 32 -5.30 -12.30 4.00
C ALA A 32 -6.38 -13.02 3.19
N ASN A 33 -7.25 -12.27 2.51
CA ASN A 33 -8.31 -12.85 1.69
C ASN A 33 -7.75 -13.62 0.48
N ASN A 34 -6.70 -13.12 -0.16
CA ASN A 34 -6.00 -13.85 -1.23
C ASN A 34 -5.41 -15.18 -0.72
N VAL A 35 -4.77 -15.16 0.45
CA VAL A 35 -4.20 -16.36 1.08
C VAL A 35 -5.31 -17.37 1.41
N ASN A 36 -6.42 -16.90 1.99
CA ASN A 36 -7.56 -17.78 2.31
C ASN A 36 -8.14 -18.45 1.07
N ALA A 37 -8.28 -17.73 -0.05
CA ALA A 37 -8.77 -18.29 -1.31
C ALA A 37 -7.87 -19.44 -1.81
N VAL A 38 -6.55 -19.24 -1.82
CA VAL A 38 -5.59 -20.27 -2.22
C VAL A 38 -5.66 -21.50 -1.31
N LEU A 39 -5.75 -21.29 0.01
CA LEU A 39 -5.89 -22.39 0.97
C LEU A 39 -7.22 -23.15 0.82
N ALA A 40 -8.26 -22.49 0.29
CA ALA A 40 -9.53 -23.12 -0.07
C ALA A 40 -9.49 -23.87 -1.42
N GLY A 41 -8.36 -23.85 -2.13
CA GLY A 41 -8.21 -24.44 -3.47
C GLY A 41 -8.72 -23.55 -4.61
N GLU A 42 -9.02 -22.29 -4.32
CA GLU A 42 -9.45 -21.28 -5.29
C GLU A 42 -8.25 -20.44 -5.78
N ALA A 43 -8.43 -19.71 -6.87
CA ALA A 43 -7.44 -18.72 -7.29
C ALA A 43 -7.47 -17.50 -6.36
N PRO A 44 -6.32 -16.82 -6.12
CA PRO A 44 -6.32 -15.58 -5.34
C PRO A 44 -7.13 -14.50 -6.08
N ILE A 45 -7.90 -13.73 -5.31
CA ILE A 45 -8.79 -12.66 -5.80
C ILE A 45 -8.06 -11.62 -6.67
N ASN A 46 -6.82 -11.30 -6.31
CA ASN A 46 -5.95 -10.31 -6.97
C ASN A 46 -4.71 -11.01 -7.55
N LEU A 47 -4.93 -12.01 -8.41
CA LEU A 47 -3.87 -12.67 -9.16
C LEU A 47 -3.20 -11.67 -10.12
N VAL A 48 -1.87 -11.69 -10.20
CA VAL A 48 -1.08 -10.89 -11.14
C VAL A 48 -0.43 -11.82 -12.15
N GLU A 49 -0.45 -11.43 -13.43
CA GLU A 49 0.15 -12.18 -14.56
C GLU A 49 1.66 -11.93 -14.71
#